data_AF-A0A3L7PT50-F1
#
_entry.id   AF-A0A3L7PT50-F1
#
_cell.length_a   1.000
_cell.length_b   1.000
_cell.length_c   1.000
_cell.angle_alpha   90.00
_cell.angle_beta   90.00
_cell.angle_gamma   90.00
#
_symmetry.space_group_name_H-M   'P 1'
#
loop_
_entity.id
_entity.type
_entity.pdbx_description
1 polymer ?
#
loop_
_entity_poly.entity_id
_entity_poly.type
_entity_poly.pdbx_seq_one_letter_code
_entity_poly.pdbx_strand_id
1 'polypeptide(L)'
;MAHLHGLRFVPVQRNRGIDAIVRAVPGSQPILIRVQRSGELLGDAAQLLHRAGKSKQPAQLILIAIEERTSANLFDDLPVDVTIINSTSKEVVQQVAEAQAMNLVRS
;
A
#
# COMPACT_ATOMS: atom_id res chain seq x y z
N MET A 1 5.77 -8.69 -7.83
CA MET A 1 4.37 -9.03 -8.17
C MET A 1 3.71 -10.01 -7.19
N ALA A 2 4.42 -10.53 -6.17
CA ALA A 2 3.84 -11.49 -5.21
C ALA A 2 2.63 -10.94 -4.41
N HIS A 3 2.60 -9.65 -4.10
CA HIS A 3 1.55 -9.04 -3.26
C HIS A 3 0.22 -8.75 -3.97
N LEU A 4 0.13 -8.96 -5.29
CA LEU A 4 -1.10 -8.73 -6.06
C LEU A 4 -1.75 -10.04 -6.54
N HIS A 5 -1.22 -11.18 -6.11
CA HIS A 5 -1.76 -12.48 -6.49
C HIS A 5 -3.20 -12.63 -5.97
N GLY A 6 -4.11 -13.10 -6.82
CA GLY A 6 -5.54 -13.21 -6.51
C GLY A 6 -6.38 -11.97 -6.88
N LEU A 7 -5.76 -10.86 -7.29
CA LEU A 7 -6.48 -9.72 -7.83
C LEU A 7 -6.62 -9.83 -9.36
N ARG A 8 -7.79 -9.46 -9.89
CA ARG A 8 -7.97 -9.22 -11.33
C ARG A 8 -7.51 -7.80 -11.63
N PHE A 9 -6.34 -7.64 -12.25
CA PHE A 9 -5.76 -6.33 -12.54
C PHE A 9 -5.10 -6.29 -13.93
N VAL A 10 -4.94 -5.08 -14.47
CA VAL A 10 -4.11 -4.82 -15.64
C VAL A 10 -2.74 -4.36 -15.13
N PRO A 11 -1.66 -5.12 -15.35
CA PRO A 11 -0.31 -4.65 -15.04
C PRO A 11 -0.02 -3.43 -15.91
N VAL A 12 0.48 -2.36 -15.31
CA VAL A 12 0.97 -1.21 -16.06
C VAL A 12 2.48 -1.34 -16.26
N GLN A 13 2.95 -0.97 -17.46
CA GLN A 13 4.38 -0.94 -17.76
C GLN A 13 5.04 0.10 -16.84
N ARG A 14 5.97 -0.37 -15.99
CA ARG A 14 6.67 0.36 -14.90
C ARG A 14 6.73 1.89 -15.05
N ASN A 15 5.69 2.58 -14.64
CA ASN A 15 5.74 3.99 -14.27
C ASN A 15 6.16 4.04 -12.79
N ARG A 16 7.03 4.99 -12.41
CA ARG A 16 7.69 5.05 -11.09
C ARG A 16 6.74 5.01 -9.87
N GLY A 17 5.44 5.21 -10.04
CA GLY A 17 4.45 5.27 -8.96
C GLY A 17 3.34 4.22 -8.95
N ILE A 18 3.07 3.48 -10.04
CA ILE A 18 1.90 2.59 -10.14
C ILE A 18 2.35 1.20 -10.62
N ASP A 19 1.90 0.16 -9.93
CA ASP A 19 2.21 -1.23 -10.26
C ASP A 19 1.04 -1.93 -10.98
N ALA A 20 -0.19 -1.53 -10.68
CA ALA A 20 -1.38 -2.12 -11.24
C ALA A 20 -2.54 -1.14 -11.32
N ILE A 21 -3.45 -1.41 -12.26
CA ILE A 21 -4.74 -0.76 -12.35
C ILE A 21 -5.82 -1.82 -12.17
N VAL A 22 -6.73 -1.61 -11.21
CA VAL A 22 -7.89 -2.46 -10.94
C VAL A 22 -9.16 -1.70 -11.27
N ARG A 23 -10.17 -2.40 -11.79
CA ARG A 23 -11.54 -1.92 -11.87
C ARG A 23 -12.42 -2.89 -11.11
N ALA A 24 -13.05 -2.42 -10.04
CA ALA A 24 -13.89 -3.26 -9.19
C ALA A 24 -15.13 -3.74 -9.96
N VAL A 25 -15.72 -2.85 -10.75
CA VAL A 25 -16.86 -3.16 -11.65
C VAL A 25 -16.73 -2.38 -12.96
N PRO A 26 -17.36 -2.84 -14.07
CA PRO A 26 -17.44 -2.06 -15.30
C PRO A 26 -18.02 -0.66 -15.03
N GLY A 27 -17.36 0.39 -15.55
CA GLY A 27 -17.78 1.78 -15.34
C GLY A 27 -17.33 2.42 -14.02
N SER A 28 -16.73 1.68 -13.08
CA SER A 28 -16.19 2.29 -11.86
C SER A 28 -14.93 3.12 -12.15
N GLN A 29 -14.65 4.05 -11.24
CA GLN A 29 -13.36 4.72 -11.19
C GLN A 29 -12.24 3.67 -11.09
N PRO A 30 -11.12 3.87 -11.80
CA PRO A 30 -9.97 2.99 -11.68
C PRO A 30 -9.36 3.11 -10.28
N ILE A 31 -8.85 1.99 -9.78
CA ILE A 31 -8.06 1.89 -8.57
C ILE A 31 -6.60 1.74 -9.00
N LEU A 32 -5.76 2.70 -8.64
CA LEU A 32 -4.33 2.69 -8.92
C LEU A 32 -3.61 2.12 -7.71
N ILE A 33 -2.91 1.01 -7.92
CA ILE A 33 -2.26 0.27 -6.84
C ILE A 33 -0.75 0.41 -6.97
N ARG A 34 -0.09 0.73 -5.86
CA ARG A 34 1.35 0.60 -5.66
C ARG A 34 1.62 -0.43 -4.58
N VAL A 35 2.67 -1.22 -4.74
CA VAL A 35 3.25 -2.04 -3.67
C VAL A 35 4.56 -1.40 -3.23
N GLN A 36 4.66 -1.05 -1.95
CA GLN A 36 5.90 -0.56 -1.33
C GLN A 36 7.04 -1.54 -1.63
N ARG A 37 8.24 -1.02 -1.94
CA ARG A 37 9.44 -1.84 -2.15
C ARG A 37 10.14 -2.14 -0.84
N SER A 38 10.91 -3.23 -0.78
CA SER A 38 11.66 -3.57 0.43
C SER A 38 12.71 -2.48 0.69
N GLY A 39 12.78 -2.02 1.94
CA GLY A 39 13.62 -0.88 2.33
C GLY A 39 13.14 0.51 1.87
N GLU A 40 12.03 0.62 1.12
CA GLU A 40 11.43 1.91 0.76
C GLU A 40 10.66 2.49 1.95
N LEU A 41 10.79 3.80 2.20
CA LEU A 41 9.99 4.48 3.21
C LEU A 41 8.52 4.55 2.77
N LEU A 42 7.61 4.38 3.72
CA LEU A 42 6.17 4.40 3.42
C LEU A 42 5.73 5.74 2.81
N GLY A 43 6.26 6.86 3.35
CA GLY A 43 6.00 8.21 2.85
C GLY A 43 6.45 8.41 1.40
N ASP A 44 7.65 7.95 1.05
CA ASP A 44 8.17 8.04 -0.32
C ASP A 44 7.29 7.25 -1.30
N ALA A 45 6.90 6.03 -0.92
CA ALA A 45 6.01 5.20 -1.72
C ALA A 45 4.64 5.88 -1.94
N ALA A 46 4.09 6.49 -0.89
CA ALA A 46 2.80 7.20 -0.94
C ALA A 46 2.90 8.44 -1.84
N GLN A 47 3.96 9.24 -1.73
CA GLN A 47 4.18 10.40 -2.60
C GLN A 47 4.36 10.01 -4.07
N LEU A 48 5.06 8.91 -4.36
CA LEU A 48 5.21 8.40 -5.71
C LEU A 48 3.86 8.00 -6.32
N LEU A 49 3.02 7.32 -5.55
CA LEU A 49 1.66 6.95 -5.98
C LEU A 49 0.79 8.21 -6.18
N HIS A 50 0.78 9.13 -5.23
CA HIS A 50 0.04 10.39 -5.32
C HIS A 50 0.39 11.19 -6.58
N ARG A 51 1.70 11.39 -6.84
CA ARG A 51 2.19 12.10 -8.03
C ARG A 51 1.81 11.39 -9.33
N ALA A 52 1.88 10.06 -9.36
CA ALA A 52 1.51 9.29 -10.54
C ALA A 52 -0.01 9.23 -10.77
N GLY A 53 -0.80 9.34 -9.70
CA GLY A 53 -2.27 9.33 -9.74
C GLY A 53 -2.87 10.65 -10.23
N LYS A 54 -2.21 11.80 -10.01
CA LYS A 54 -2.73 13.13 -10.40
C LYS A 54 -3.17 13.23 -11.86
N SER A 55 -2.40 12.66 -12.79
CA SER A 55 -2.71 12.69 -14.23
C SER A 55 -3.74 11.65 -14.69
N LYS A 56 -4.27 10.86 -13.76
CA LYS A 56 -5.19 9.74 -14.01
C LYS A 56 -6.50 9.85 -13.23
N GLN A 57 -6.78 11.03 -12.68
CA GLN A 57 -8.00 11.32 -11.95
C GLN A 57 -9.22 11.38 -12.90
N PRO A 58 -10.43 10.99 -12.43
CA PRO A 58 -10.72 10.51 -11.08
C PRO A 58 -10.25 9.06 -10.87
N ALA A 59 -9.51 8.81 -9.78
CA ALA A 59 -9.01 7.49 -9.42
C ALA A 59 -8.81 7.36 -7.91
N GLN A 60 -9.09 6.16 -7.38
CA GLN A 60 -8.72 5.80 -6.01
C GLN A 60 -7.25 5.36 -5.97
N LEU A 61 -6.51 5.78 -4.95
CA LEU A 61 -5.10 5.46 -4.79
C LEU A 61 -4.91 4.52 -3.61
N ILE A 62 -4.35 3.34 -3.86
CA ILE A 62 -4.07 2.34 -2.82
C ILE A 62 -2.57 2.01 -2.79
N LEU A 63 -1.95 2.18 -1.63
CA LEU A 63 -0.60 1.73 -1.35
C LEU A 63 -0.65 0.47 -0.48
N ILE A 64 -0.07 -0.63 -0.97
CA ILE A 64 0.14 -1.85 -0.19
C ILE A 64 1.46 -1.72 0.57
N ALA A 65 1.38 -1.65 1.89
CA ALA A 65 2.52 -1.58 2.81
C ALA A 65 3.08 -2.98 3.09
N ILE A 66 4.37 -3.18 2.88
CA ILE A 66 5.05 -4.46 3.10
C ILE A 66 5.93 -4.45 4.36
N GLU A 67 6.43 -3.29 4.76
CA GLU A 67 7.34 -3.14 5.89
C GLU A 67 6.93 -1.93 6.74
N GLU A 68 7.18 -2.02 8.04
CA GLU A 68 7.03 -0.91 8.97
C GLU A 68 8.32 -0.10 9.02
N ARG A 69 8.54 0.68 7.95
CA ARG A 69 9.54 1.74 7.93
C ARG A 69 8.82 3.07 7.79
N THR A 70 8.33 3.56 8.91
CA THR A 70 8.02 4.98 9.06
C THR A 70 9.34 5.73 9.03
N SER A 71 9.40 6.85 8.33
CA SER A 71 10.53 7.76 8.45
C SER A 71 10.69 8.17 9.92
N ALA A 72 11.90 8.54 10.33
CA ALA A 72 12.16 9.08 11.67
C ALA A 72 11.27 10.31 11.99
N ASN A 73 10.69 10.92 10.96
CA ASN A 73 9.64 11.91 11.07
C ASN A 73 8.28 11.21 11.10
N LEU A 74 7.72 11.04 12.30
CA LEU A 74 6.32 10.63 12.54
C LEU A 74 5.28 11.53 11.83
N PHE A 75 5.71 12.58 11.11
CA PHE A 75 4.93 13.62 10.43
C PHE A 75 5.32 13.81 8.96
N ASP A 76 5.87 12.81 8.26
CA ASP A 76 5.82 12.89 6.80
C ASP A 76 4.33 12.87 6.40
N ASP A 77 3.80 14.02 5.99
CA ASP A 77 2.42 14.23 5.57
C ASP A 77 2.08 13.22 4.45
N LEU A 78 1.50 12.10 4.85
CA LEU A 78 0.97 11.11 3.92
C LEU A 78 -0.11 11.81 3.10
N PRO A 79 -0.07 11.73 1.76
CA PRO A 79 -1.12 12.33 0.93
C PRO A 79 -2.50 11.82 1.36
N VAL A 80 -3.41 12.74 1.70
CA VAL A 80 -4.74 12.44 2.25
C VAL A 80 -5.60 11.55 1.33
N ASP A 81 -5.30 11.55 0.03
CA ASP A 81 -5.99 10.78 -1.00
C ASP A 81 -5.37 9.40 -1.26
N VAL A 82 -4.32 9.02 -0.53
CA VAL A 82 -3.69 7.69 -0.61
C VAL A 82 -4.16 6.83 0.55
N THR A 83 -4.92 5.78 0.24
CA THR A 83 -5.29 4.75 1.22
C THR A 83 -4.16 3.75 1.38
N ILE A 84 -3.74 3.50 2.62
CA ILE A 84 -2.70 2.51 2.94
C ILE A 84 -3.36 1.24 3.44
N ILE A 85 -2.95 0.10 2.89
CA ILE A 85 -3.40 -1.23 3.29
C ILE A 85 -2.17 -2.08 3.56
N ASN A 86 -2.14 -2.77 4.71
CA ASN A 86 -1.09 -3.72 4.99
C ASN A 86 -1.15 -4.91 4.01
N SER A 87 0.01 -5.37 3.55
CA SER A 87 0.11 -6.66 2.90
C SER A 87 -0.35 -7.76 3.87
N THR A 88 -0.90 -8.85 3.34
CA THR A 88 -1.34 -9.98 4.16
C THR A 88 -0.23 -10.51 5.05
N SER A 89 1.00 -10.59 4.54
CA SER A 89 2.18 -10.99 5.32
C SER A 89 2.44 -10.04 6.48
N LYS A 90 2.35 -8.72 6.27
CA LYS A 90 2.55 -7.74 7.34
C LYS A 90 1.46 -7.86 8.40
N GLU A 91 0.20 -7.96 7.97
CA GLU A 91 -0.94 -8.09 8.87
C GLU A 91 -0.84 -9.35 9.76
N VAL A 92 -0.50 -10.50 9.17
CA VAL A 92 -0.34 -11.76 9.92
C VAL A 92 0.78 -11.66 10.97
N VAL A 93 1.94 -11.09 10.60
CA VAL A 93 3.06 -10.93 11.54
C VAL A 93 2.68 -10.03 12.70
N GLN A 94 1.98 -8.92 12.43
CA GLN A 94 1.52 -8.00 13.47
C GLN A 94 0.55 -8.68 14.44
N GLN A 95 -0.46 -9.38 13.92
CA GLN A 95 -1.44 -10.10 14.76
C GLN A 95 -0.78 -11.17 15.64
N VAL A 96 0.21 -11.90 15.11
CA VAL A 96 0.95 -12.91 15.90
C VAL A 96 1.78 -12.25 17.01
N ALA A 97 2.46 -11.14 16.72
CA ALA A 97 3.24 -10.42 17.71
C ALA A 97 2.36 -9.87 18.85
N GLU A 98 1.20 -9.32 18.52
CA GLU A 98 0.22 -8.82 19.50
C GLU A 98 -0.31 -9.96 20.38
N ALA A 99 -0.63 -11.12 19.80
CA ALA A 99 -1.08 -12.29 20.55
C ALA A 99 -0.01 -12.80 21.53
N GLN A 100 1.26 -12.80 21.14
CA GLN A 100 2.36 -13.20 22.00
C GLN A 100 2.60 -12.20 23.14
N ALA A 101 2.52 -10.90 22.85
CA ALA A 101 2.64 -9.85 23.87
C ALA A 101 1.54 -9.95 24.92
N MET A 102 0.29 -10.22 24.52
CA MET A 102 -0.82 -10.42 25.46
C MET A 102 -0.63 -11.64 26.37
N ASN A 103 0.02 -12.70 25.88
CA ASN A 103 0.29 -13.88 26.70
C ASN A 103 1.37 -13.63 27.75
N LEU A 104 2.36 -12.78 27.46
CA LEU A 104 3.42 -12.42 28.40
C LEU A 104 2.92 -11.50 29.53
N VAL A 105 1.92 -10.66 29.27
CA VAL A 105 1.29 -9.82 30.30
C VAL A 105 0.41 -10.64 31.26
N ARG A 106 -0.01 -11.84 30.84
CA ARG A 106 -0.90 -12.73 31.61
C ARG A 106 -0.14 -13.81 32.42
N SER A 107 1.18 -13.93 32.24
CA SER A 107 2.08 -14.85 32.96
C SER A 107 2.84 -14.14 34.05
#